data_AF-A0A0S8F391-F1
#
_entry.id   AF-A0A0S8F391-F1
#
_cell.length_a   1.000
_cell.length_b   1.000
_cell.length_c   1.000
_cell.angle_alpha   90.00
_cell.angle_beta   90.00
_cell.angle_gamma   90.00
#
_symmetry.space_group_name_H-M   'P 1'
#
loop_
_entity.id
_entity.type
_entity.pdbx_description
1 polymer ?
#
loop_
_entity_poly.entity_id
_entity_poly.type
_entity_poly.pdbx_seq_one_letter_code
_entity_poly.pdbx_strand_id
1 'polypeptide(L)' 'MPNNVVKRYERLRSGIPNAVIIIKDGNCNACRMALPPQLTIELQRADELHQCPHCRRILIHKSVIED' A
#
# COMPACT_ATOMS: atom_id res chain seq x y z
N MET A 1 -7.01 18.78 27.07
CA MET A 1 -6.43 18.38 25.77
C MET A 1 -7.46 18.65 24.66
N PRO A 2 -7.12 19.27 23.52
CA PRO A 2 -8.13 19.70 22.56
C PRO A 2 -8.77 18.51 21.84
N ASN A 3 -10.10 18.45 21.87
CA ASN A 3 -10.96 17.39 21.31
C ASN A 3 -10.77 17.12 19.80
N ASN A 4 -10.01 17.96 19.10
CA ASN A 4 -9.75 17.80 17.67
C ASN A 4 -8.73 16.70 17.36
N VAL A 5 -7.84 16.37 18.30
CA VAL A 5 -6.79 15.35 18.11
C VAL A 5 -7.40 13.95 18.19
N VAL A 6 -8.29 13.73 19.17
CA VAL A 6 -8.94 12.44 19.40
C VAL A 6 -9.85 12.05 18.22
N LYS A 7 -10.67 12.98 17.71
CA LYS A 7 -11.52 12.72 16.52
C LYS A 7 -10.74 12.45 15.24
N ARG A 8 -9.51 13.01 15.11
CA ARG A 8 -8.64 12.76 13.96
C ARG A 8 -7.96 11.40 14.06
N TYR A 9 -7.54 11.03 15.27
CA TYR A 9 -6.97 9.72 15.57
C TYR A 9 -7.99 8.58 15.38
N GLU A 10 -9.23 8.73 15.86
CA GLU A 10 -10.29 7.72 15.67
C GLU A 10 -10.62 7.49 14.19
N ARG A 11 -10.68 8.56 13.37
CA ARG A 11 -10.92 8.46 11.93
C ARG A 11 -9.83 7.68 11.18
N LEU A 12 -8.57 7.82 11.61
CA LEU A 12 -7.44 7.09 11.03
C LEU A 12 -7.41 5.63 11.52
N ARG A 13 -7.75 5.40 12.80
CA ARG A 13 -7.81 4.07 13.41
C ARG A 13 -8.90 3.17 12.82
N SER A 14 -9.99 3.74 12.29
CA SER A 14 -11.13 3.00 11.74
C SER A 14 -11.07 2.73 10.24
N GLY A 15 -10.05 3.21 9.52
CA GLY A 15 -10.14 3.37 8.06
C GLY A 15 -9.65 2.21 7.19
N ILE A 16 -8.47 1.64 7.46
CA ILE A 16 -7.86 0.62 6.58
C ILE A 16 -7.01 -0.37 7.39
N PRO A 17 -7.53 -1.56 7.75
CA PRO A 17 -6.67 -2.68 8.06
C PRO A 17 -5.82 -3.02 6.81
N ASN A 18 -4.51 -3.19 6.99
CA ASN A 18 -3.53 -3.48 5.94
C ASN A 18 -3.35 -2.35 4.91
N ALA A 19 -2.92 -1.17 5.36
CA ALA A 19 -2.60 -0.03 4.49
C ALA A 19 -1.38 -0.28 3.58
N VAL A 20 -0.46 -1.15 4.02
CA VAL A 20 0.71 -1.60 3.28
C VAL A 20 0.53 -3.07 2.94
N ILE A 21 0.81 -3.44 1.70
CA ILE A 21 0.78 -4.84 1.27
C ILE A 21 2.06 -5.21 0.53
N ILE A 22 2.51 -6.43 0.78
CA ILE A 22 3.62 -7.03 0.06
C ILE A 22 3.05 -7.74 -1.16
N ILE A 23 3.58 -7.45 -2.34
CA ILE A 23 3.23 -8.09 -3.61
C ILE A 23 4.39 -8.94 -4.13
N LYS A 24 4.06 -9.97 -4.91
CA LYS A 24 5.04 -10.86 -5.55
C LYS A 24 4.76 -11.07 -7.04
N ASP A 25 3.49 -11.15 -7.43
CA ASP A 25 3.09 -11.71 -8.73
C ASP A 25 2.34 -10.70 -9.64
N GLY A 26 2.55 -9.40 -9.44
CA GLY A 26 1.89 -8.34 -10.23
C GLY A 26 0.40 -8.13 -9.91
N ASN A 27 -0.12 -8.74 -8.85
CA ASN A 27 -1.48 -8.51 -8.36
C ASN A 27 -1.46 -7.86 -6.98
N CYS A 28 -2.45 -7.00 -6.72
CA CYS A 28 -2.71 -6.48 -5.39
C CYS A 28 -3.35 -7.55 -4.51
N ASN A 29 -2.65 -8.03 -3.47
CA ASN A 29 -3.18 -9.05 -2.55
C ASN A 29 -4.44 -8.64 -1.78
N ALA A 30 -4.71 -7.33 -1.68
CA ALA A 30 -5.89 -6.83 -0.98
C ALA A 30 -7.14 -6.73 -1.87
N CYS A 31 -7.04 -6.14 -3.06
CA CYS A 31 -8.19 -5.98 -3.96
C CYS A 31 -8.23 -6.98 -5.12
N ARG A 32 -7.21 -7.84 -5.22
CA ARG A 32 -7.04 -8.89 -6.25
C ARG A 32 -7.02 -8.39 -7.69
N MET A 33 -6.86 -7.08 -7.89
CA MET A 33 -6.71 -6.50 -9.22
C MET A 33 -5.28 -6.67 -9.73
N ALA A 34 -5.15 -6.88 -11.04
CA ALA A 34 -3.88 -6.84 -11.73
C ALA A 34 -3.31 -5.42 -11.67
N LEU A 35 -2.04 -5.32 -11.33
CA LEU A 35 -1.29 -4.09 -11.38
C LEU A 35 -0.75 -3.89 -12.79
N PRO A 36 -0.63 -2.64 -13.27
CA PRO A 36 0.04 -2.38 -14.52
C PRO A 36 1.46 -2.98 -14.54
N PRO A 37 1.94 -3.51 -15.68
CA PRO A 37 3.29 -4.08 -15.79
C PRO A 37 4.36 -3.02 -15.46
N GLN A 38 4.16 -1.78 -15.91
CA GLN A 38 5.06 -0.65 -15.59
C GLN A 38 5.20 -0.44 -14.08
N LEU A 39 4.06 -0.44 -13.36
CA LEU A 39 4.03 -0.28 -11.91
C LEU A 39 4.74 -1.45 -11.19
N THR A 40 4.64 -2.67 -11.73
CA THR A 40 5.31 -3.84 -11.14
C THR A 40 6.83 -3.72 -11.27
N ILE A 41 7.34 -3.20 -12.39
CA ILE A 41 8.76 -2.93 -12.60
C ILE A 41 9.26 -1.83 -11.65
N GLU A 42 8.50 -0.74 -11.52
CA GLU A 42 8.82 0.35 -10.59
C GLU A 42 8.89 -0.16 -9.13
N LEU A 43 7.93 -0.99 -8.73
CA LEU A 43 7.90 -1.60 -7.41
C LEU A 43 9.08 -2.54 -7.14
N GLN A 44 9.62 -3.20 -8.16
CA GLN A 44 10.84 -4.02 -8.05
C GLN A 44 12.09 -3.18 -7.87
N ARG A 45 12.16 -1.99 -8.50
CA ARG A 45 13.28 -1.05 -8.35
C ARG A 45 13.33 -0.38 -6.98
N ALA A 46 12.16 -0.22 -6.35
CA ALA A 46 12.03 0.39 -5.02
C ALA A 46 12.51 1.84 -4.90
N ASP A 47 12.63 2.55 -6.03
CA ASP A 47 13.06 3.95 -6.07
C ASP A 47 12.04 4.88 -5.39
N GLU A 48 10.75 4.56 -5.50
CA GLU A 48 9.64 5.34 -4.94
C GLU A 48 8.55 4.45 -4.32
N LEU A 49 7.76 5.03 -3.39
CA LEU A 49 6.60 4.38 -2.81
C LEU A 49 5.39 4.52 -3.73
N HIS A 50 4.91 3.41 -4.27
CA HIS A 50 3.70 3.40 -5.09
C HIS A 50 2.47 2.87 -4.36
N GLN A 51 1.30 3.24 -4.88
CA GLN A 51 0.01 2.81 -4.39
C GLN A 51 -0.76 2.04 -5.46
N CYS A 52 -1.60 1.09 -5.02
CA CYS A 52 -2.52 0.41 -5.90
C CYS A 52 -3.52 1.41 -6.51
N PRO A 53 -3.67 1.48 -7.85
CA PRO A 53 -4.60 2.42 -8.49
C PRO A 53 -6.06 2.12 -8.17
N HIS A 54 -6.38 0.89 -7.74
CA HIS A 54 -7.75 0.46 -7.45
C HIS A 54 -8.17 0.68 -6.00
N CYS A 55 -7.29 0.37 -5.04
CA CYS A 55 -7.65 0.40 -3.62
C CYS A 55 -6.81 1.36 -2.78
N ARG A 56 -5.86 2.08 -3.40
CA ARG A 56 -4.98 3.08 -2.77
C ARG A 56 -4.12 2.57 -1.60
N ARG A 57 -3.93 1.25 -1.49
CA ARG A 57 -2.98 0.66 -0.54
C ARG A 57 -1.56 0.83 -1.06
N ILE A 58 -0.63 1.07 -0.14
CA ILE A 58 0.80 1.14 -0.43
C ILE A 58 1.29 -0.26 -0.82
N LEU A 59 2.06 -0.33 -1.89
CA LEU A 59 2.59 -1.56 -2.45
C LEU A 59 4.09 -1.64 -2.15
N ILE A 60 4.54 -2.79 -1.68
CA ILE A 60 5.97 -3.11 -1.55
C ILE A 60 6.21 -4.43 -2.26
N HIS A 61 7.21 -4.49 -3.14
CA HIS A 61 7.57 -5.75 -3.79
C HIS A 61 8.43 -6.61 -2.86
N LYS A 62 8.21 -7.93 -2.89
CA LYS A 62 8.93 -8.89 -2.03
C LYS A 62 10.45 -8.81 -2.19
N SER A 63 10.94 -8.49 -3.40
CA SER A 63 12.39 -8.36 -3.67
C SER A 63 13.09 -7.32 -2.80
N VAL A 64 12.38 -6.30 -2.32
CA VAL A 64 12.95 -5.19 -1.54
C VAL A 64 13.14 -5.54 -0.06
N ILE A 65 12.46 -6.59 0.41
CA ILE A 65 12.42 -6.97 1.84
C ILE A 65 13.45 -8.07 2.16
N GLU A 66 14.01 -8.70 1.12
CA GLU A 66 14.96 -9.82 1.26
C GLU A 66 16.43 -9.41 1.06
N ASP A 67 16.70 -8.11 0.98
CA ASP A 67 18.04 -7.50 0.95
C ASP A 67 18.52 -7.05 2.35
#